data_AF-A0A349GVW3-F1
#
_entry.id   AF-A0A349GVW3-F1
#
_cell.length_a   1.000
_cell.length_b   1.000
_cell.length_c   1.000
_cell.angle_alpha   90.00
_cell.angle_beta   90.00
_cell.angle_gamma   90.00
#
_symmetry.space_group_name_H-M   'P 1'
#
loop_
_entity.id
_entity.type
_entity.pdbx_description
1 polymer ?
#
loop_
_entity_poly.entity_id
_entity_poly.type
_entity_poly.pdbx_seq_one_letter_code
_entity_poly.pdbx_strand_id
1 'polypeptide(L)'
;MRTWITAIGLAAVVGSGLAQEEEIYGPRPLRETQVRERDAAALAKYADDKDTLVLPGLVAHRKERRVEVLAESTGLAGGELIEYLLVDKASSHGYEALLWSYAKPSDVHRALEFIGLKPGKPFNPHVLRFWSDGDRVHLSITPEEGGALVPIEQLVSDTDTQQTMPEEGFVFAGSIKVPAPDQSGTEAYAADIYDPRSVASIYSEPSAVLDMPRQVLKEEAYGKQVVNAETAMKHGTLLTLAIEPMDAAGTATTRPTNVTLAMDTDATGSNYTYRLTGDGGNVLNTSTTLVAVLEAVVGLRKQDVPAALTVTFAPALPISEVRKTCVPLMMLENMGSIQVEPPSTGHLYYRAYVPDPAWAKPEGRPSQPWELRLTRQPEGGVSGKLVLNESVWADGALTPTYTQRQIDAPTPEAMRLALAEDAKARQEAGKSALPSALLVFTQPSLTYGQLHDFIAPVIGAYGTVHVFVE
;
A
#
# COMPACT_ATOMS: atom_id res chain seq x y z
N MET A 1 26.37 -2.02 4.82
CA MET A 1 25.56 -0.79 4.82
C MET A 1 24.32 -1.07 5.66
N ARG A 2 24.14 -0.34 6.76
CA ARG A 2 23.12 -0.60 7.78
C ARG A 2 21.85 0.19 7.43
N THR A 3 20.79 -0.49 7.04
CA THR A 3 19.45 0.08 6.86
C THR A 3 18.67 -0.14 8.17
N TRP A 4 18.33 0.95 8.85
CA TRP A 4 17.46 0.93 10.02
C TRP A 4 16.03 1.20 9.56
N ILE A 5 15.11 0.27 9.83
CA ILE A 5 13.67 0.54 9.77
C ILE A 5 13.34 1.24 11.09
N THR A 6 13.11 2.54 11.03
CA THR A 6 12.72 3.34 12.19
C THR A 6 11.24 3.10 12.48
N ALA A 7 10.95 2.44 13.60
CA ALA A 7 9.62 2.43 14.18
C ALA A 7 9.27 3.86 14.62
N ILE A 8 8.19 4.42 14.07
CA ILE A 8 7.65 5.71 14.47
C ILE A 8 6.97 5.52 15.84
N GLY A 9 7.71 5.83 16.90
CA GLY A 9 7.18 5.95 18.25
C GLY A 9 6.63 7.36 18.46
N LEU A 10 5.33 7.45 18.77
CA LEU A 10 4.68 8.68 19.20
C LEU A 10 5.28 9.13 20.54
N ALA A 11 6.13 10.15 20.54
CA ALA A 11 6.60 10.83 21.74
C ALA A 11 5.99 12.23 21.79
N ALA A 12 5.11 12.47 22.76
CA ALA A 12 4.59 13.78 23.07
C ALA A 12 5.70 14.63 23.72
N VAL A 13 6.12 15.72 23.05
CA VAL A 13 6.96 16.75 23.64
C VAL A 13 6.10 17.98 23.92
N VAL A 14 5.92 18.25 25.21
CA VAL A 14 5.35 19.51 25.71
C VAL A 14 6.52 20.42 26.07
N GLY A 15 6.58 21.61 25.48
CA GLY A 15 7.15 22.77 26.16
C GLY A 15 8.16 23.63 25.38
N SER A 16 7.66 24.80 24.96
CA SER A 16 8.34 26.12 24.91
C SER A 16 9.44 26.36 23.87
N GLY A 17 9.07 27.05 22.78
CA GLY A 17 9.99 27.67 21.83
C GLY A 17 9.29 28.37 20.66
N LEU A 18 8.40 29.35 20.93
CA LEU A 18 7.78 30.17 19.89
C LEU A 18 8.79 31.20 19.37
N ALA A 19 9.53 30.85 18.31
CA ALA A 19 10.10 31.73 17.27
C ALA A 19 11.39 31.13 16.67
N GLN A 20 11.26 30.07 15.85
CA GLN A 20 12.17 29.70 14.75
C GLN A 20 11.67 28.37 14.11
N GLU A 21 10.47 28.38 13.55
CA GLU A 21 9.92 27.24 12.77
C GLU A 21 9.74 27.58 11.28
N GLU A 22 10.03 28.81 10.84
CA GLU A 22 9.76 29.23 9.46
C GLU A 22 10.79 28.75 8.41
N GLU A 23 11.97 28.27 8.80
CA GLU A 23 13.06 28.00 7.84
C GLU A 23 13.06 26.58 7.24
N ILE A 24 12.33 25.62 7.82
CA ILE A 24 12.41 24.21 7.42
C ILE A 24 11.37 23.83 6.34
N TYR A 25 10.26 24.58 6.22
CA TYR A 25 9.05 24.10 5.54
C TYR A 25 8.81 24.66 4.13
N GLY A 26 9.76 25.41 3.58
CA GLY A 26 9.62 26.09 2.29
C GLY A 26 8.61 27.26 2.35
N PRO A 27 8.51 28.07 1.27
CA PRO A 27 7.58 29.18 1.23
C PRO A 27 6.13 28.70 1.18
N ARG A 28 5.27 29.36 1.96
CA ARG A 28 3.82 29.10 2.01
C ARG A 28 3.10 29.71 0.78
N PRO A 29 1.90 29.22 0.44
CA PRO A 29 1.09 29.81 -0.65
C PRO A 29 0.81 31.30 -0.45
N LEU A 30 0.85 32.06 -1.55
CA LEU A 30 0.80 33.52 -1.58
C LEU A 30 -0.57 34.08 -2.00
N ARG A 31 -1.47 33.26 -2.53
CA ARG A 31 -2.67 33.71 -3.28
C ARG A 31 -3.99 33.52 -2.54
N GLU A 32 -3.97 33.36 -1.22
CA GLU A 32 -5.17 33.22 -0.35
C GLU A 32 -6.30 34.21 -0.65
N THR A 33 -5.99 35.50 -0.82
CA THR A 33 -7.02 36.52 -1.09
C THR A 33 -7.71 36.29 -2.44
N GLN A 34 -6.93 35.99 -3.49
CA GLN A 34 -7.47 35.74 -4.83
C GLN A 34 -8.34 34.46 -4.85
N VAL A 35 -7.93 33.44 -4.09
CA VAL A 35 -8.70 32.21 -3.93
C VAL A 35 -10.05 32.48 -3.26
N ARG A 36 -10.08 33.25 -2.17
CA ARG A 36 -11.35 33.62 -1.50
C ARG A 36 -12.29 34.41 -2.41
N GLU A 37 -11.75 35.29 -3.23
CA GLU A 37 -12.54 36.04 -4.23
C GLU A 37 -13.13 35.09 -5.29
N ARG A 38 -12.35 34.12 -5.78
CA ARG A 38 -12.82 33.08 -6.71
C ARG A 38 -13.88 32.17 -6.08
N ASP A 39 -13.69 31.74 -4.84
CA ASP A 39 -14.65 30.93 -4.10
C ASP A 39 -15.98 31.68 -3.93
N ALA A 40 -15.93 32.95 -3.52
CA ALA A 40 -17.13 33.79 -3.36
C ALA A 40 -17.85 33.98 -4.70
N ALA A 41 -17.11 34.20 -5.79
CA ALA A 41 -17.67 34.31 -7.13
C ALA A 41 -18.30 33.00 -7.61
N ALA A 42 -17.67 31.85 -7.35
CA ALA A 42 -18.20 30.54 -7.69
C ALA A 42 -19.48 30.23 -6.91
N LEU A 43 -19.49 30.48 -5.60
CA LEU A 43 -20.69 30.32 -4.75
C LEU A 43 -21.86 31.18 -5.27
N ALA A 44 -21.61 32.42 -5.67
CA ALA A 44 -22.64 33.29 -6.22
C ALA A 44 -23.12 32.82 -7.60
N LYS A 45 -22.21 32.38 -8.47
CA LYS A 45 -22.50 31.92 -9.84
C LYS A 45 -23.32 30.63 -9.87
N TYR A 46 -23.05 29.70 -8.95
CA TYR A 46 -23.62 28.34 -8.95
C TYR A 46 -24.61 28.09 -7.81
N ALA A 47 -25.12 29.13 -7.14
CA ALA A 47 -25.98 29.01 -5.97
C ALA A 47 -27.21 28.09 -6.17
N ASP A 48 -27.78 28.08 -7.37
CA ASP A 48 -28.97 27.30 -7.73
C ASP A 48 -28.67 26.07 -8.62
N ASP A 49 -27.39 25.81 -8.95
CA ASP A 49 -27.00 24.70 -9.81
C ASP A 49 -26.75 23.42 -9.00
N LYS A 50 -27.70 22.49 -9.06
CA LYS A 50 -27.62 21.19 -8.37
C LYS A 50 -26.59 20.24 -8.97
N ASP A 51 -26.13 20.50 -10.19
CA ASP A 51 -25.09 19.72 -10.88
C ASP A 51 -23.69 20.30 -10.65
N THR A 52 -23.57 21.34 -9.81
CA THR A 52 -22.30 21.90 -9.38
C THR A 52 -22.16 21.85 -7.86
N LEU A 53 -21.01 21.39 -7.40
CA LEU A 53 -20.60 21.45 -6.00
C LEU A 53 -19.47 22.46 -5.87
N VAL A 54 -19.65 23.46 -5.02
CA VAL A 54 -18.62 24.45 -4.69
C VAL A 54 -18.14 24.19 -3.26
N LEU A 55 -16.84 24.00 -3.08
CA LEU A 55 -16.16 23.87 -1.79
C LEU A 55 -14.96 24.83 -1.76
N PRO A 56 -14.40 25.17 -0.58
CA PRO A 56 -13.23 26.04 -0.52
C PRO A 56 -12.10 25.56 -1.43
N GLY A 57 -11.66 26.40 -2.36
CA GLY A 57 -10.59 26.09 -3.30
C GLY A 57 -10.93 25.08 -4.40
N LEU A 58 -12.20 24.65 -4.58
CA LEU A 58 -12.57 23.80 -5.71
C LEU A 58 -14.02 23.96 -6.20
N VAL A 59 -14.25 23.58 -7.45
CA VAL A 59 -15.57 23.44 -8.07
C VAL A 59 -15.66 22.09 -8.77
N ALA A 60 -16.77 21.37 -8.59
CA ALA A 60 -17.01 20.09 -9.24
C ALA A 60 -18.29 20.13 -10.08
N HIS A 61 -18.19 19.69 -11.34
CA HIS A 61 -19.25 19.69 -12.32
C HIS A 61 -19.69 18.25 -12.62
N ARG A 62 -20.86 17.84 -12.11
CA ARG A 62 -21.37 16.48 -12.24
C ARG A 62 -21.61 16.07 -13.68
N LYS A 63 -22.23 16.96 -14.47
CA LYS A 63 -22.58 16.69 -15.88
C LYS A 63 -21.34 16.53 -16.76
N GLU A 64 -20.32 17.34 -16.50
CA GLU A 64 -19.04 17.31 -17.21
C GLU A 64 -18.11 16.22 -16.66
N ARG A 65 -18.46 15.64 -15.50
CA ARG A 65 -17.62 14.72 -14.72
C ARG A 65 -16.22 15.29 -14.49
N ARG A 66 -16.15 16.53 -14.01
CA ARG A 66 -14.87 17.25 -13.85
C ARG A 66 -14.79 17.91 -12.48
N VAL A 67 -13.63 17.82 -11.84
CA VAL A 67 -13.30 18.59 -10.63
C VAL A 67 -12.19 19.57 -10.98
N GLU A 68 -12.37 20.83 -10.60
CA GLU A 68 -11.40 21.90 -10.78
C GLU A 68 -10.90 22.35 -9.41
N VAL A 69 -9.63 22.08 -9.12
CA VAL A 69 -8.98 22.45 -7.86
C VAL A 69 -8.08 23.67 -8.10
N LEU A 70 -8.25 24.72 -7.30
CA LEU A 70 -7.32 25.84 -7.28
C LEU A 70 -6.03 25.40 -6.58
N ALA A 71 -4.92 25.55 -7.29
CA ALA A 71 -3.61 25.15 -6.81
C ALA A 71 -2.57 26.25 -7.06
N GLU A 72 -1.46 26.19 -6.33
CA GLU A 72 -0.34 27.12 -6.48
C GLU A 72 0.97 26.34 -6.63
N SER A 73 1.80 26.74 -7.59
CA SER A 73 3.12 26.13 -7.73
C SER A 73 4.02 26.46 -6.54
N THR A 74 4.68 25.44 -6.02
CA THR A 74 5.70 25.52 -4.96
C THR A 74 7.02 26.13 -5.44
N GLY A 75 7.21 26.21 -6.76
CA GLY A 75 8.37 26.84 -7.38
C GLY A 75 9.64 25.99 -7.35
N LEU A 76 9.52 24.68 -7.20
CA LEU A 76 10.65 23.77 -7.38
C LEU A 76 11.30 23.97 -8.76
N ALA A 77 12.62 24.07 -8.76
CA ALA A 77 13.44 24.20 -9.96
C ALA A 77 13.56 22.87 -10.70
N GLY A 78 13.79 22.95 -12.02
CA GLY A 78 14.06 21.78 -12.84
C GLY A 78 15.21 20.94 -12.27
N GLY A 79 14.99 19.64 -12.13
CA GLY A 79 15.94 18.69 -11.54
C GLY A 79 15.85 18.54 -10.02
N GLU A 80 15.02 19.31 -9.31
CA GLU A 80 14.75 19.08 -7.88
C GLU A 80 13.85 17.86 -7.67
N LEU A 81 14.07 17.14 -6.56
CA LEU A 81 13.34 15.91 -6.23
C LEU A 81 11.86 16.20 -5.94
N ILE A 82 11.01 15.26 -6.36
CA ILE A 82 9.57 15.29 -6.10
C ILE A 82 9.18 14.01 -5.36
N GLU A 83 8.29 14.14 -4.38
CA GLU A 83 7.58 13.05 -3.73
C GLU A 83 6.06 13.16 -3.89
N TYR A 84 5.56 14.38 -4.10
CA TYR A 84 4.12 14.65 -4.20
C TYR A 84 3.78 15.54 -5.39
N LEU A 85 2.66 15.25 -6.02
CA LEU A 85 2.14 16.07 -7.11
C LEU A 85 1.29 17.23 -6.55
N LEU A 86 0.51 16.94 -5.52
CA LEU A 86 -0.39 17.90 -4.89
C LEU A 86 -0.53 17.60 -3.39
N VAL A 87 -0.27 18.60 -2.55
CA VAL A 87 -0.44 18.54 -1.10
C VAL A 87 -1.33 19.68 -0.61
N ASP A 88 -2.07 19.49 0.49
CA ASP A 88 -2.84 20.56 1.12
C ASP A 88 -1.95 21.75 1.50
N LYS A 89 -2.45 22.99 1.39
CA LYS A 89 -1.71 24.20 1.77
C LYS A 89 -1.19 24.23 3.22
N ALA A 90 -1.78 23.44 4.12
CA ALA A 90 -1.30 23.34 5.50
C ALA A 90 -0.15 22.32 5.66
N SER A 91 0.17 21.53 4.64
CA SER A 91 1.27 20.57 4.68
C SER A 91 2.61 21.25 4.91
N SER A 92 3.55 20.49 5.44
CA SER A 92 4.92 20.90 5.66
C SER A 92 5.88 20.46 4.53
N HIS A 93 5.36 19.81 3.49
CA HIS A 93 6.13 19.07 2.46
C HIS A 93 6.19 19.81 1.10
N GLY A 94 6.06 21.14 1.10
CA GLY A 94 6.11 21.94 -0.14
C GLY A 94 7.45 21.91 -0.86
N TYR A 95 8.54 21.63 -0.14
CA TYR A 95 9.89 21.53 -0.70
C TYR A 95 10.11 20.27 -1.56
N GLU A 96 9.15 19.34 -1.60
CA GLU A 96 9.17 18.12 -2.40
C GLU A 96 7.81 17.84 -3.07
N ALA A 97 6.96 18.88 -3.16
CA ALA A 97 5.68 18.82 -3.84
C ALA A 97 5.67 19.76 -5.05
N LEU A 98 4.99 19.40 -6.16
CA LEU A 98 4.83 20.31 -7.30
C LEU A 98 3.88 21.47 -7.00
N LEU A 99 2.79 21.17 -6.28
CA LEU A 99 1.65 22.06 -6.11
C LEU A 99 1.12 22.05 -4.66
N TRP A 100 0.70 23.22 -4.21
CA TRP A 100 -0.17 23.40 -3.04
C TRP A 100 -1.63 23.45 -3.48
N SER A 101 -2.48 22.62 -2.86
CA SER A 101 -3.94 22.68 -3.01
C SER A 101 -4.54 23.67 -2.02
N TYR A 102 -5.45 24.51 -2.50
CA TYR A 102 -6.28 25.32 -1.61
C TYR A 102 -7.49 24.57 -1.05
N ALA A 103 -7.87 23.47 -1.70
CA ALA A 103 -8.89 22.55 -1.20
C ALA A 103 -8.27 21.48 -0.29
N LYS A 104 -9.01 21.09 0.74
CA LYS A 104 -8.59 19.98 1.61
C LYS A 104 -8.66 18.64 0.86
N PRO A 105 -7.82 17.66 1.23
CA PRO A 105 -7.90 16.32 0.65
C PRO A 105 -9.29 15.66 0.77
N SER A 106 -9.99 15.82 1.89
CA SER A 106 -11.38 15.35 2.04
C SER A 106 -12.39 16.07 1.15
N ASP A 107 -12.18 17.36 0.85
CA ASP A 107 -13.02 18.11 -0.09
C ASP A 107 -12.83 17.58 -1.52
N VAL A 108 -11.58 17.27 -1.91
CA VAL A 108 -11.28 16.62 -3.20
C VAL A 108 -11.94 15.25 -3.28
N HIS A 109 -11.84 14.43 -2.23
CA HIS A 109 -12.54 13.14 -2.16
C HIS A 109 -14.05 13.30 -2.40
N ARG A 110 -14.69 14.20 -1.65
CA ARG A 110 -16.12 14.49 -1.77
C ARG A 110 -16.51 14.99 -3.16
N ALA A 111 -15.67 15.80 -3.78
CA ALA A 111 -15.87 16.28 -5.15
C ALA A 111 -15.84 15.16 -6.19
N LEU A 112 -14.92 14.20 -6.04
CA LEU A 112 -14.83 13.04 -6.93
C LEU A 112 -16.06 12.12 -6.78
N GLU A 113 -16.51 11.86 -5.55
CA GLU A 113 -17.79 11.17 -5.33
C GLU A 113 -18.98 11.91 -5.92
N PHE A 114 -19.00 13.25 -5.80
CA PHE A 114 -20.07 14.09 -6.32
C PHE A 114 -20.23 13.98 -7.85
N ILE A 115 -19.12 13.82 -8.59
CA ILE A 115 -19.13 13.60 -10.04
C ILE A 115 -19.37 12.13 -10.44
N GLY A 116 -19.68 11.26 -9.48
CA GLY A 116 -20.08 9.88 -9.70
C GLY A 116 -18.94 8.86 -9.69
N LEU A 117 -17.72 9.27 -9.31
CA LEU A 117 -16.64 8.32 -9.09
C LEU A 117 -16.81 7.61 -7.76
N LYS A 118 -16.29 6.40 -7.70
CA LYS A 118 -16.26 5.60 -6.49
C LYS A 118 -14.82 5.53 -6.00
N PRO A 119 -14.55 5.82 -4.73
CA PRO A 119 -13.27 5.49 -4.15
C PRO A 119 -13.10 3.97 -4.14
N GLY A 120 -11.86 3.53 -4.07
CA GLY A 120 -11.55 2.15 -3.76
C GLY A 120 -10.95 2.00 -2.38
N LYS A 121 -9.84 1.28 -2.30
CA LYS A 121 -9.11 1.00 -1.07
C LYS A 121 -7.66 1.45 -1.24
N PRO A 122 -7.13 2.28 -0.33
CA PRO A 122 -5.74 2.70 -0.38
C PRO A 122 -4.79 1.54 -0.16
N PHE A 123 -3.61 1.63 -0.76
CA PHE A 123 -2.41 0.90 -0.37
C PHE A 123 -2.27 0.94 1.16
N ASN A 124 -2.10 -0.22 1.79
CA ASN A 124 -1.96 -0.31 3.23
C ASN A 124 -1.22 -1.60 3.62
N PRO A 125 0.12 -1.53 3.74
CA PRO A 125 0.95 -2.66 4.16
C PRO A 125 0.58 -3.25 5.51
N HIS A 126 -0.01 -2.47 6.44
CA HIS A 126 -0.42 -2.98 7.77
C HIS A 126 -1.53 -4.02 7.69
N VAL A 127 -2.33 -4.00 6.62
CA VAL A 127 -3.35 -5.01 6.34
C VAL A 127 -3.00 -5.84 5.10
N LEU A 128 -1.72 -5.87 4.71
CA LEU A 128 -1.18 -6.64 3.58
C LEU A 128 -1.85 -6.28 2.24
N ARG A 129 -2.26 -5.01 2.09
CA ARG A 129 -2.73 -4.44 0.82
C ARG A 129 -1.58 -3.69 0.16
N PHE A 130 -1.08 -4.26 -0.93
CA PHE A 130 0.10 -3.71 -1.63
C PHE A 130 -0.23 -2.95 -2.91
N TRP A 131 -1.53 -2.81 -3.19
CA TRP A 131 -2.06 -2.14 -4.37
C TRP A 131 -3.29 -1.33 -3.96
N SER A 132 -3.40 -0.13 -4.53
CA SER A 132 -4.63 0.65 -4.46
C SER A 132 -5.63 0.17 -5.51
N ASP A 133 -6.91 0.16 -5.15
CA ASP A 133 -8.02 -0.01 -6.09
C ASP A 133 -8.90 1.25 -6.10
N GLY A 134 -9.74 1.41 -7.13
CA GLY A 134 -10.59 2.61 -7.28
C GLY A 134 -10.91 2.93 -8.73
N ASP A 135 -11.77 3.93 -8.94
CA ASP A 135 -11.93 4.51 -10.27
C ASP A 135 -10.67 5.28 -10.67
N ARG A 136 -10.39 5.34 -11.98
CA ARG A 136 -9.21 6.01 -12.49
C ARG A 136 -9.49 7.43 -12.97
N VAL A 137 -8.54 8.34 -12.75
CA VAL A 137 -8.61 9.75 -13.14
C VAL A 137 -7.35 10.22 -13.87
N HIS A 138 -7.50 11.15 -14.80
CA HIS A 138 -6.44 11.99 -15.34
C HIS A 138 -6.35 13.29 -14.54
N LEU A 139 -5.13 13.78 -14.36
CA LEU A 139 -4.83 15.06 -13.75
C LEU A 139 -4.19 15.94 -14.81
N SER A 140 -4.69 17.17 -14.97
CA SER A 140 -4.11 18.12 -15.90
C SER A 140 -4.13 19.51 -15.33
N ILE A 141 -3.05 20.26 -15.52
CA ILE A 141 -2.98 21.66 -15.10
C ILE A 141 -3.28 22.59 -16.26
N THR A 142 -3.77 23.78 -15.94
CA THR A 142 -3.81 24.92 -16.87
C THR A 142 -2.87 26.00 -16.32
N PRO A 143 -1.64 26.14 -16.86
CA PRO A 143 -0.63 27.09 -16.34
C PRO A 143 -1.04 28.56 -16.48
N GLU A 144 -1.88 28.86 -17.48
CA GLU A 144 -2.45 30.18 -17.74
C GLU A 144 -3.97 30.06 -17.88
N GLU A 145 -4.73 31.06 -17.44
CA GLU A 145 -6.20 31.01 -17.53
C GLU A 145 -6.64 30.90 -19.01
N GLY A 146 -7.29 29.80 -19.37
CA GLY A 146 -7.69 29.49 -20.75
C GLY A 146 -6.59 28.86 -21.63
N GLY A 147 -5.44 28.49 -21.06
CA GLY A 147 -4.37 27.77 -21.74
C GLY A 147 -4.71 26.31 -22.06
N ALA A 148 -3.78 25.62 -22.73
CA ALA A 148 -3.91 24.18 -22.98
C ALA A 148 -3.77 23.39 -21.68
N LEU A 149 -4.52 22.27 -21.59
CA LEU A 149 -4.35 21.30 -20.50
C LEU A 149 -3.04 20.55 -20.69
N VAL A 150 -2.21 20.53 -19.65
CA VAL A 150 -0.96 19.78 -19.60
C VAL A 150 -1.10 18.66 -18.57
N PRO A 151 -0.96 17.37 -18.97
CA PRO A 151 -0.97 16.25 -18.02
C PRO A 151 0.07 16.43 -16.93
N ILE A 152 -0.30 16.15 -15.68
CA ILE A 152 0.59 16.40 -14.53
C ILE A 152 1.84 15.52 -14.59
N GLU A 153 1.74 14.34 -15.20
CA GLU A 153 2.84 13.40 -15.42
C GLU A 153 3.97 14.01 -16.28
N GLN A 154 3.65 14.95 -17.16
CA GLN A 154 4.66 15.67 -17.97
C GLN A 154 5.49 16.68 -17.17
N LEU A 155 5.06 17.01 -15.94
CA LEU A 155 5.79 17.88 -15.02
C LEU A 155 6.90 17.14 -14.25
N VAL A 156 6.92 15.81 -14.35
CA VAL A 156 7.87 14.94 -13.64
C VAL A 156 8.73 14.20 -14.65
N SER A 157 10.04 14.26 -14.47
CA SER A 157 11.02 13.48 -15.24
C SER A 157 11.64 12.39 -14.37
N ASP A 158 11.86 11.23 -14.96
CA ASP A 158 12.59 10.12 -14.36
C ASP A 158 14.08 10.21 -14.76
N THR A 159 14.98 10.26 -13.78
CA THR A 159 16.41 10.46 -14.01
C THR A 159 17.10 9.24 -14.64
N ASP A 160 16.55 8.04 -14.50
CA ASP A 160 17.13 6.83 -15.08
C ASP A 160 16.79 6.75 -16.57
N THR A 161 15.55 7.05 -16.92
CA THR A 161 15.03 6.94 -18.30
C THR A 161 15.14 8.23 -19.11
N GLN A 162 15.31 9.38 -18.44
CA GLN A 162 15.28 10.72 -19.04
C GLN A 162 13.97 11.02 -19.78
N GLN A 163 12.88 10.37 -19.39
CA GLN A 163 11.55 10.55 -19.93
C GLN A 163 10.61 11.12 -18.87
N THR A 164 9.50 11.72 -19.28
CA THR A 164 8.42 12.06 -18.36
C THR A 164 7.76 10.80 -17.82
N MET A 165 7.02 10.93 -16.72
CA MET A 165 6.20 9.81 -16.24
C MET A 165 5.20 9.37 -17.32
N PRO A 166 4.87 8.07 -17.38
CA PRO A 166 3.84 7.58 -18.30
C PRO A 166 2.47 8.12 -17.86
N GLU A 167 1.67 8.57 -18.83
CA GLU A 167 0.31 9.12 -18.63
C GLU A 167 -0.73 8.01 -18.36
N GLU A 168 -0.46 7.20 -17.35
CA GLU A 168 -1.33 6.11 -16.92
C GLU A 168 -2.49 6.62 -16.04
N GLY A 169 -2.49 7.90 -15.63
CA GLY A 169 -3.43 8.46 -14.67
C GLY A 169 -3.29 7.86 -13.27
N PHE A 170 -4.27 8.14 -12.42
CA PHE A 170 -4.22 7.87 -10.97
C PHE A 170 -5.45 7.12 -10.50
N VAL A 171 -5.31 6.38 -9.41
CA VAL A 171 -6.38 5.63 -8.75
C VAL A 171 -7.01 6.51 -7.69
N PHE A 172 -8.32 6.75 -7.78
CA PHE A 172 -9.08 7.33 -6.68
C PHE A 172 -9.31 6.26 -5.60
N ALA A 173 -8.31 6.10 -4.74
CA ALA A 173 -8.33 5.13 -3.65
C ALA A 173 -8.94 5.70 -2.36
N GLY A 174 -8.85 7.02 -2.18
CA GLY A 174 -9.12 7.69 -0.91
C GLY A 174 -8.02 7.46 0.11
N SER A 175 -8.10 8.14 1.25
CA SER A 175 -7.13 8.03 2.35
C SER A 175 -7.59 7.02 3.39
N ILE A 176 -6.63 6.42 4.11
CA ILE A 176 -6.96 5.65 5.31
C ILE A 176 -7.66 6.51 6.35
N LYS A 177 -8.46 5.85 7.18
CA LYS A 177 -9.04 6.43 8.40
C LYS A 177 -8.17 6.07 9.59
N VAL A 178 -8.02 7.03 10.49
CA VAL A 178 -7.15 6.94 11.68
C VAL A 178 -7.91 7.48 12.88
N PRO A 179 -7.59 7.06 14.12
CA PRO A 179 -8.21 7.65 15.30
C PRO A 179 -8.03 9.17 15.33
N ALA A 180 -9.10 9.92 15.60
CA ALA A 180 -9.02 11.38 15.70
C ALA A 180 -8.18 11.78 16.92
N PRO A 181 -7.22 12.72 16.79
CA PRO A 181 -6.33 13.10 17.89
C PRO A 181 -7.05 13.70 19.11
N ASP A 182 -8.17 14.37 18.88
CA ASP A 182 -8.89 15.19 19.87
C ASP A 182 -10.23 14.58 20.32
N GLN A 183 -10.66 13.47 19.71
CA GLN A 183 -11.98 12.88 19.92
C GLN A 183 -11.92 11.35 19.97
N SER A 184 -11.85 10.82 21.19
CA SER A 184 -11.86 9.37 21.44
C SER A 184 -13.08 8.72 20.80
N GLY A 185 -12.86 7.62 20.07
CA GLY A 185 -13.92 6.85 19.40
C GLY A 185 -14.38 7.41 18.06
N THR A 186 -13.77 8.49 17.55
CA THR A 186 -14.03 9.00 16.21
C THR A 186 -12.83 8.76 15.30
N GLU A 187 -13.10 8.62 14.00
CA GLU A 187 -12.07 8.48 12.97
C GLU A 187 -11.93 9.80 12.20
N ALA A 188 -10.68 10.16 11.91
CA ALA A 188 -10.32 11.26 11.02
C ALA A 188 -9.81 10.71 9.68
N TYR A 189 -9.96 11.52 8.64
CA TYR A 189 -9.36 11.26 7.34
C TYR A 189 -7.87 11.58 7.41
N ALA A 190 -6.99 10.59 7.23
CA ALA A 190 -5.56 10.77 7.53
C ALA A 190 -4.93 11.91 6.70
N ALA A 191 -5.30 12.03 5.42
CA ALA A 191 -4.86 13.10 4.54
C ALA A 191 -5.15 14.51 5.08
N ASP A 192 -6.16 14.69 5.92
CA ASP A 192 -6.52 16.02 6.44
C ASP A 192 -5.70 16.43 7.67
N ILE A 193 -5.07 15.48 8.36
CA ILE A 193 -4.50 15.73 9.69
C ILE A 193 -3.03 15.34 9.81
N TYR A 194 -2.56 14.35 9.06
CA TYR A 194 -1.17 13.94 9.04
C TYR A 194 -0.44 14.52 7.83
N ASP A 195 0.74 15.07 8.07
CA ASP A 195 1.69 15.30 6.99
C ASP A 195 1.99 13.96 6.28
N PRO A 196 2.11 13.97 4.94
CA PRO A 196 2.27 15.12 4.05
C PRO A 196 0.96 15.80 3.61
N ARG A 197 -0.21 15.41 4.15
CA ARG A 197 -1.55 15.85 3.71
C ARG A 197 -1.74 15.75 2.20
N SER A 198 -1.32 14.62 1.64
CA SER A 198 -1.23 14.42 0.20
C SER A 198 -2.61 14.25 -0.43
N VAL A 199 -2.86 15.01 -1.51
CA VAL A 199 -3.95 14.73 -2.43
C VAL A 199 -3.50 13.72 -3.48
N ALA A 200 -2.31 13.91 -4.05
CA ALA A 200 -1.72 13.00 -5.05
C ALA A 200 -0.21 12.81 -4.81
N SER A 201 0.24 11.56 -4.83
CA SER A 201 1.65 11.17 -4.68
C SER A 201 2.17 10.46 -5.94
N ILE A 202 3.48 10.46 -6.13
CA ILE A 202 4.18 9.69 -7.17
C ILE A 202 4.56 8.27 -6.72
N TYR A 203 4.24 7.89 -5.49
CA TYR A 203 4.42 6.54 -4.96
C TYR A 203 3.19 6.10 -4.15
N SER A 204 3.14 4.81 -3.83
CA SER A 204 2.06 4.22 -3.04
C SER A 204 2.11 4.71 -1.59
N GLU A 205 1.19 5.61 -1.25
CA GLU A 205 1.10 6.29 0.04
C GLU A 205 -0.28 6.04 0.68
N PRO A 206 -0.38 5.35 1.83
CA PRO A 206 -1.67 5.01 2.44
C PRO A 206 -2.56 6.20 2.75
N SER A 207 -1.95 7.35 3.01
CA SER A 207 -2.68 8.57 3.33
C SER A 207 -3.06 9.42 2.11
N ALA A 208 -2.60 9.13 0.89
CA ALA A 208 -2.92 9.93 -0.30
C ALA A 208 -4.35 9.65 -0.80
N VAL A 209 -5.00 10.66 -1.38
CA VAL A 209 -6.37 10.51 -1.94
C VAL A 209 -6.34 9.84 -3.32
N LEU A 210 -5.36 10.24 -4.13
CA LEU A 210 -5.08 9.75 -5.46
C LEU A 210 -3.73 9.05 -5.45
N ASP A 211 -3.73 7.78 -5.83
CA ASP A 211 -2.56 6.92 -5.76
C ASP A 211 -2.10 6.45 -7.15
N MET A 212 -0.87 5.99 -7.24
CA MET A 212 -0.30 5.40 -8.44
C MET A 212 -1.05 4.13 -8.84
N PRO A 213 -1.21 3.90 -10.16
CA PRO A 213 -1.90 2.72 -10.68
C PRO A 213 -1.09 1.43 -10.64
N ARG A 214 0.18 1.57 -10.27
CA ARG A 214 1.18 0.52 -10.15
C ARG A 214 1.77 0.60 -8.75
N GLN A 215 2.25 -0.52 -8.23
CA GLN A 215 2.99 -0.55 -6.98
C GLN A 215 4.30 0.21 -7.20
N VAL A 216 4.46 1.31 -6.48
CA VAL A 216 5.71 2.08 -6.43
C VAL A 216 6.02 2.29 -4.97
N LEU A 217 7.05 1.63 -4.48
CA LEU A 217 7.51 1.86 -3.11
C LEU A 217 8.23 3.21 -3.04
N LYS A 218 8.16 3.88 -1.89
CA LYS A 218 8.87 5.13 -1.66
C LYS A 218 10.36 5.01 -2.02
N GLU A 219 11.01 3.91 -1.63
CA GLU A 219 12.43 3.66 -1.93
C GLU A 219 12.74 3.52 -3.43
N GLU A 220 11.74 3.15 -4.25
CA GLU A 220 11.89 3.02 -5.71
C GLU A 220 11.75 4.37 -6.41
N ALA A 221 10.87 5.25 -5.92
CA ALA A 221 10.68 6.60 -6.44
C ALA A 221 11.74 7.59 -5.92
N TYR A 222 12.17 7.41 -4.68
CA TYR A 222 13.08 8.32 -3.99
C TYR A 222 14.41 8.45 -4.73
N GLY A 223 14.80 9.69 -5.04
CA GLY A 223 16.03 10.00 -5.73
C GLY A 223 15.98 9.83 -7.25
N LYS A 224 14.85 9.41 -7.84
CA LYS A 224 14.71 9.16 -9.28
C LYS A 224 13.76 10.09 -10.01
N GLN A 225 12.78 10.65 -9.31
CA GLN A 225 11.80 11.53 -9.92
C GLN A 225 12.08 12.99 -9.56
N VAL A 226 12.19 13.82 -10.58
CA VAL A 226 12.55 15.23 -10.47
C VAL A 226 11.59 16.11 -11.26
N VAL A 227 11.56 17.40 -10.96
CA VAL A 227 10.84 18.40 -11.76
C VAL A 227 11.40 18.42 -13.17
N ASN A 228 10.52 18.30 -14.17
CA ASN A 228 10.90 18.51 -15.56
C ASN A 228 11.28 19.99 -15.77
N ALA A 229 12.52 20.24 -16.19
CA ALA A 229 13.04 21.59 -16.38
C ALA A 229 12.30 22.40 -17.46
N GLU A 230 11.69 21.73 -18.43
CA GLU A 230 10.93 22.39 -19.51
C GLU A 230 9.59 22.95 -19.05
N THR A 231 9.04 22.39 -17.96
CA THR A 231 7.71 22.72 -17.44
C THR A 231 7.76 23.28 -16.01
N ALA A 232 8.95 23.56 -15.48
CA ALA A 232 9.16 24.15 -14.17
C ALA A 232 8.42 25.50 -14.06
N MET A 233 7.60 25.62 -13.02
CA MET A 233 6.75 26.79 -12.78
C MET A 233 7.38 27.71 -11.74
N LYS A 234 7.07 29.01 -11.83
CA LYS A 234 7.51 29.98 -10.82
C LYS A 234 6.71 29.79 -9.54
N HIS A 235 7.38 29.89 -8.39
CA HIS A 235 6.73 29.95 -7.09
C HIS A 235 5.59 30.98 -7.09
N GLY A 236 4.42 30.61 -6.56
CA GLY A 236 3.30 31.53 -6.45
C GLY A 236 2.43 31.68 -7.70
N THR A 237 2.67 30.86 -8.72
CA THR A 237 1.82 30.77 -9.90
C THR A 237 0.52 30.07 -9.52
N LEU A 238 -0.60 30.81 -9.57
CA LEU A 238 -1.94 30.25 -9.34
C LEU A 238 -2.42 29.56 -10.63
N LEU A 239 -2.89 28.33 -10.50
CA LEU A 239 -3.35 27.48 -11.58
C LEU A 239 -4.62 26.72 -11.19
N THR A 240 -5.26 26.13 -12.20
CA THR A 240 -6.35 25.17 -12.01
C THR A 240 -5.85 23.79 -12.35
N LEU A 241 -6.00 22.85 -11.42
CA LEU A 241 -5.84 21.43 -11.65
C LEU A 241 -7.21 20.83 -11.98
N ALA A 242 -7.37 20.32 -13.19
CA ALA A 242 -8.53 19.53 -13.59
C ALA A 242 -8.30 18.05 -13.26
N ILE A 243 -9.31 17.42 -12.65
CA ILE A 243 -9.38 15.98 -12.38
C ILE A 243 -10.59 15.43 -13.12
N GLU A 244 -10.34 14.50 -14.03
CA GLU A 244 -11.36 13.94 -14.93
C GLU A 244 -11.26 12.41 -14.95
N PRO A 245 -12.37 11.66 -15.03
CA PRO A 245 -12.33 10.21 -15.16
C PRO A 245 -11.58 9.76 -16.41
N MET A 246 -10.79 8.69 -16.30
CA MET A 246 -10.13 8.08 -17.47
C MET A 246 -11.11 7.34 -18.39
N ASP A 247 -12.32 7.01 -17.93
CA ASP A 247 -13.30 6.34 -18.76
C ASP A 247 -14.01 7.35 -19.69
N ALA A 248 -13.55 7.42 -20.94
CA ALA A 248 -14.27 8.15 -21.98
C ALA A 248 -15.73 7.62 -22.07
N ALA A 249 -16.69 8.45 -21.69
CA ALA A 249 -18.12 8.23 -21.91
C ALA A 249 -18.71 6.87 -21.45
N GLY A 250 -18.25 6.32 -20.32
CA GLY A 250 -18.98 5.28 -19.57
C GLY A 250 -18.93 3.85 -20.11
N THR A 251 -17.97 3.49 -20.97
CA THR A 251 -17.92 2.14 -21.57
C THR A 251 -16.70 1.27 -21.22
N ALA A 252 -15.69 1.78 -20.52
CA ALA A 252 -14.55 0.99 -20.06
C ALA A 252 -14.44 1.05 -18.53
N THR A 253 -14.66 -0.08 -17.85
CA THR A 253 -14.38 -0.17 -16.41
C THR A 253 -12.87 -0.09 -16.21
N THR A 254 -12.40 0.99 -15.62
CA THR A 254 -10.99 1.19 -15.24
C THR A 254 -10.61 0.45 -13.95
N ARG A 255 -11.58 -0.22 -13.33
CA ARG A 255 -11.41 -1.03 -12.14
C ARG A 255 -10.93 -2.45 -12.46
N PRO A 256 -10.08 -3.04 -11.61
CA PRO A 256 -9.77 -4.46 -11.64
C PRO A 256 -11.03 -5.32 -11.64
N THR A 257 -11.02 -6.40 -12.42
CA THR A 257 -12.05 -7.45 -12.28
C THR A 257 -11.72 -8.26 -11.04
N ASN A 258 -12.63 -8.33 -10.07
CA ASN A 258 -12.39 -9.13 -8.88
C ASN A 258 -12.68 -10.60 -9.17
N VAL A 259 -11.78 -11.46 -8.72
CA VAL A 259 -11.87 -12.90 -8.87
C VAL A 259 -11.37 -13.61 -7.63
N THR A 260 -11.93 -14.77 -7.35
CA THR A 260 -11.48 -15.66 -6.26
C THR A 260 -10.88 -16.92 -6.85
N LEU A 261 -9.62 -17.19 -6.53
CA LEU A 261 -8.97 -18.48 -6.72
C LEU A 261 -9.13 -19.31 -5.45
N ALA A 262 -9.83 -20.43 -5.57
CA ALA A 262 -9.90 -21.46 -4.54
C ALA A 262 -9.14 -22.71 -4.99
N MET A 263 -8.33 -23.24 -4.08
CA MET A 263 -7.71 -24.56 -4.20
C MET A 263 -8.32 -25.50 -3.17
N ASP A 264 -8.70 -26.70 -3.61
CA ASP A 264 -9.29 -27.74 -2.77
C ASP A 264 -8.74 -29.13 -3.15
N THR A 265 -9.04 -30.13 -2.34
CA THR A 265 -8.88 -31.55 -2.71
C THR A 265 -10.09 -32.05 -3.49
N ASP A 266 -9.89 -33.01 -4.39
CA ASP A 266 -11.01 -33.72 -5.01
C ASP A 266 -11.76 -34.59 -3.97
N ALA A 267 -12.89 -35.17 -4.38
CA ALA A 267 -13.70 -36.03 -3.51
C ALA A 267 -12.96 -37.27 -2.95
N THR A 268 -11.82 -37.64 -3.56
CA THR A 268 -11.01 -38.79 -3.14
C THR A 268 -9.83 -38.38 -2.25
N GLY A 269 -9.58 -37.07 -2.09
CA GLY A 269 -8.40 -36.54 -1.42
C GLY A 269 -7.07 -36.81 -2.15
N SER A 270 -7.12 -37.38 -3.37
CA SER A 270 -5.93 -37.84 -4.10
C SER A 270 -5.42 -36.82 -5.12
N ASN A 271 -6.28 -35.92 -5.59
CA ASN A 271 -5.90 -34.83 -6.48
C ASN A 271 -6.34 -33.48 -5.94
N TYR A 272 -5.81 -32.42 -6.52
CA TYR A 272 -6.15 -31.04 -6.20
C TYR A 272 -7.00 -30.44 -7.32
N THR A 273 -8.01 -29.67 -6.93
CA THR A 273 -8.91 -28.97 -7.84
C THR A 273 -8.77 -27.48 -7.63
N TYR A 274 -8.82 -26.74 -8.74
CA TYR A 274 -8.72 -25.29 -8.75
C TYR A 274 -9.98 -24.68 -9.35
N ARG A 275 -10.45 -23.59 -8.75
CA ARG A 275 -11.64 -22.87 -9.19
C ARG A 275 -11.37 -21.37 -9.18
N LEU A 276 -11.53 -20.74 -10.34
CA LEU A 276 -11.52 -19.29 -10.50
C LEU A 276 -12.96 -18.80 -10.65
N THR A 277 -13.41 -17.93 -9.75
CA THR A 277 -14.80 -17.44 -9.72
C THR A 277 -14.81 -15.92 -9.85
N GLY A 278 -15.64 -15.36 -10.74
CA GLY A 278 -15.85 -13.91 -10.84
C GLY A 278 -16.91 -13.37 -9.89
N ASP A 279 -17.09 -12.04 -9.87
CA ASP A 279 -18.05 -11.31 -9.01
C ASP A 279 -19.52 -11.80 -9.11
N GLY A 280 -19.88 -12.49 -10.18
CA GLY A 280 -21.21 -13.10 -10.36
C GLY A 280 -21.33 -14.55 -9.88
N GLY A 281 -20.29 -15.11 -9.25
CA GLY A 281 -20.25 -16.52 -8.86
C GLY A 281 -20.01 -17.50 -10.02
N ASN A 282 -19.80 -16.99 -11.23
CA ASN A 282 -19.52 -17.80 -12.41
C ASN A 282 -18.08 -18.32 -12.40
N VAL A 283 -17.93 -19.61 -12.71
CA VAL A 283 -16.61 -20.23 -12.89
C VAL A 283 -16.02 -19.79 -14.22
N LEU A 284 -14.79 -19.30 -14.20
CA LEU A 284 -14.11 -18.69 -15.35
C LEU A 284 -13.14 -19.65 -16.03
N ASN A 285 -12.62 -20.64 -15.32
CA ASN A 285 -11.69 -21.63 -15.84
C ASN A 285 -12.40 -22.81 -16.51
N THR A 286 -11.78 -23.36 -17.55
CA THR A 286 -12.34 -24.44 -18.40
C THR A 286 -12.18 -25.84 -17.79
N SER A 287 -11.23 -26.03 -16.88
CA SER A 287 -10.99 -27.28 -16.16
C SER A 287 -10.46 -26.99 -14.75
N THR A 288 -10.50 -27.98 -13.85
CA THR A 288 -10.06 -27.84 -12.46
C THR A 288 -8.54 -27.89 -12.27
N THR A 289 -7.75 -27.69 -13.32
CA THR A 289 -6.27 -27.72 -13.25
C THR A 289 -5.70 -26.33 -12.97
N LEU A 290 -4.51 -26.26 -12.37
CA LEU A 290 -3.84 -24.98 -12.13
C LEU A 290 -3.58 -24.23 -13.45
N VAL A 291 -3.16 -24.94 -14.50
CA VAL A 291 -2.87 -24.35 -15.82
C VAL A 291 -4.10 -23.63 -16.38
N ALA A 292 -5.27 -24.28 -16.37
CA ALA A 292 -6.50 -23.66 -16.88
C ALA A 292 -6.95 -22.44 -16.06
N VAL A 293 -6.65 -22.41 -14.75
CA VAL A 293 -6.89 -21.21 -13.94
C VAL A 293 -5.92 -20.10 -14.30
N LEU A 294 -4.62 -20.38 -14.43
CA LEU A 294 -3.63 -19.36 -14.80
C LEU A 294 -3.94 -18.77 -16.19
N GLU A 295 -4.34 -19.60 -17.15
CA GLU A 295 -4.81 -19.15 -18.48
C GLU A 295 -6.03 -18.23 -18.36
N ALA A 296 -7.02 -18.62 -17.54
CA ALA A 296 -8.20 -17.79 -17.32
C ALA A 296 -7.84 -16.45 -16.66
N VAL A 297 -6.94 -16.44 -15.68
CA VAL A 297 -6.45 -15.22 -15.03
C VAL A 297 -5.76 -14.29 -16.04
N VAL A 298 -4.84 -14.80 -16.86
CA VAL A 298 -4.17 -14.00 -17.89
C VAL A 298 -5.17 -13.43 -18.89
N GLY A 299 -6.19 -14.22 -19.26
CA GLY A 299 -7.27 -13.78 -20.14
C GLY A 299 -8.18 -12.69 -19.57
N LEU A 300 -8.16 -12.45 -18.25
CA LEU A 300 -8.96 -11.39 -17.61
C LEU A 300 -8.32 -10.01 -17.70
N ARG A 301 -7.05 -9.90 -18.08
CA ARG A 301 -6.36 -8.61 -18.24
C ARG A 301 -7.06 -7.80 -19.33
N LYS A 302 -7.79 -6.76 -18.93
CA LYS A 302 -8.52 -5.85 -19.84
C LYS A 302 -7.75 -4.56 -19.96
N GLN A 303 -7.34 -4.17 -21.17
CA GLN A 303 -6.77 -2.83 -21.43
C GLN A 303 -5.70 -2.44 -20.40
N ASP A 304 -4.76 -3.36 -20.14
CA ASP A 304 -3.67 -3.19 -19.16
C ASP A 304 -4.08 -3.06 -17.68
N VAL A 305 -5.35 -3.25 -17.34
CA VAL A 305 -5.83 -3.33 -15.94
C VAL A 305 -5.68 -4.77 -15.41
N PRO A 306 -4.94 -4.98 -14.30
CA PRO A 306 -4.79 -6.28 -13.67
C PRO A 306 -6.10 -6.78 -13.04
N ALA A 307 -6.22 -8.09 -12.83
CA ALA A 307 -7.32 -8.67 -12.05
C ALA A 307 -7.03 -8.58 -10.54
N ALA A 308 -8.02 -8.23 -9.73
CA ALA A 308 -7.91 -8.28 -8.27
C ALA A 308 -8.21 -9.72 -7.81
N LEU A 309 -7.20 -10.41 -7.28
CA LEU A 309 -7.25 -11.84 -6.97
C LEU A 309 -7.32 -12.07 -5.47
N THR A 310 -8.43 -12.64 -4.99
CA THR A 310 -8.51 -13.25 -3.65
C THR A 310 -8.07 -14.71 -3.74
N VAL A 311 -7.21 -15.16 -2.84
CA VAL A 311 -6.70 -16.55 -2.82
C VAL A 311 -7.17 -17.26 -1.56
N THR A 312 -7.71 -18.48 -1.74
CA THR A 312 -8.19 -19.32 -0.65
C THR A 312 -7.69 -20.76 -0.80
N PHE A 313 -7.36 -21.38 0.34
CA PHE A 313 -6.82 -22.74 0.41
C PHE A 313 -7.69 -23.57 1.36
N ALA A 314 -8.12 -24.76 0.91
CA ALA A 314 -8.81 -25.68 1.78
C ALA A 314 -7.89 -26.19 2.92
N PRO A 315 -8.40 -26.39 4.15
CA PRO A 315 -7.58 -26.81 5.29
C PRO A 315 -6.83 -28.13 5.09
N ALA A 316 -7.35 -29.05 4.29
CA ALA A 316 -6.76 -30.36 4.07
C ALA A 316 -5.54 -30.35 3.12
N LEU A 317 -5.27 -29.24 2.45
CA LEU A 317 -4.19 -29.16 1.46
C LEU A 317 -2.81 -29.29 2.11
N PRO A 318 -1.89 -30.12 1.57
CA PRO A 318 -0.50 -30.10 2.01
C PRO A 318 0.16 -28.74 1.72
N ILE A 319 0.97 -28.24 2.65
CA ILE A 319 1.70 -26.98 2.51
C ILE A 319 2.61 -26.99 1.28
N SER A 320 3.16 -28.15 0.89
CA SER A 320 3.95 -28.26 -0.34
C SER A 320 3.18 -27.88 -1.60
N GLU A 321 1.88 -28.18 -1.64
CA GLU A 321 1.04 -27.89 -2.80
C GLU A 321 0.57 -26.43 -2.78
N VAL A 322 0.23 -25.90 -1.60
CA VAL A 322 -0.02 -24.46 -1.40
C VAL A 322 1.16 -23.64 -1.92
N ARG A 323 2.39 -24.03 -1.56
CA ARG A 323 3.62 -23.39 -2.05
C ARG A 323 3.75 -23.47 -3.58
N LYS A 324 3.52 -24.64 -4.18
CA LYS A 324 3.56 -24.82 -5.64
C LYS A 324 2.56 -23.92 -6.36
N THR A 325 1.39 -23.67 -5.77
CA THR A 325 0.40 -22.73 -6.30
C THR A 325 0.84 -21.28 -6.14
N CYS A 326 1.46 -20.90 -5.02
CA CYS A 326 1.87 -19.52 -4.76
C CYS A 326 3.02 -19.03 -5.67
N VAL A 327 3.90 -19.93 -6.14
CA VAL A 327 5.02 -19.59 -7.05
C VAL A 327 4.56 -18.92 -8.35
N PRO A 328 3.66 -19.52 -9.17
CA PRO A 328 3.19 -18.87 -10.38
C PRO A 328 2.35 -17.61 -10.11
N LEU A 329 1.67 -17.52 -8.96
CA LEU A 329 0.96 -16.28 -8.59
C LEU A 329 1.93 -15.12 -8.37
N MET A 330 3.08 -15.36 -7.73
CA MET A 330 4.14 -14.35 -7.59
C MET A 330 4.66 -13.89 -8.95
N MET A 331 4.81 -14.81 -9.92
CA MET A 331 5.22 -14.44 -11.28
C MET A 331 4.17 -13.58 -11.97
N LEU A 332 2.88 -13.94 -11.88
CA LEU A 332 1.78 -13.17 -12.48
C LEU A 332 1.64 -11.78 -11.86
N GLU A 333 1.80 -11.65 -10.55
CA GLU A 333 1.78 -10.35 -9.87
C GLU A 333 2.96 -9.48 -10.33
N ASN A 334 4.18 -10.04 -10.39
CA ASN A 334 5.37 -9.32 -10.88
C ASN A 334 5.24 -8.89 -12.36
N MET A 335 4.45 -9.61 -13.16
CA MET A 335 4.13 -9.25 -14.54
C MET A 335 2.99 -8.24 -14.66
N GLY A 336 2.42 -7.75 -13.54
CA GLY A 336 1.28 -6.83 -13.54
C GLY A 336 -0.01 -7.45 -14.12
N SER A 337 -0.15 -8.78 -14.06
CA SER A 337 -1.35 -9.47 -14.55
C SER A 337 -2.43 -9.58 -13.46
N ILE A 338 -2.02 -9.60 -12.19
CA ILE A 338 -2.91 -9.65 -11.04
C ILE A 338 -2.43 -8.69 -9.95
N GLN A 339 -3.35 -8.30 -9.08
CA GLN A 339 -3.12 -7.68 -7.79
C GLN A 339 -3.70 -8.62 -6.74
N VAL A 340 -2.88 -9.20 -5.87
CA VAL A 340 -3.43 -10.13 -4.87
C VAL A 340 -3.99 -9.34 -3.70
N GLU A 341 -5.25 -9.59 -3.38
CA GLU A 341 -5.95 -8.95 -2.27
C GLU A 341 -5.42 -9.45 -0.92
N PRO A 342 -5.57 -8.66 0.16
CA PRO A 342 -5.33 -9.11 1.52
C PRO A 342 -5.97 -10.47 1.82
N PRO A 343 -5.33 -11.32 2.63
CA PRO A 343 -5.89 -12.61 2.98
C PRO A 343 -7.14 -12.41 3.85
N SER A 344 -8.01 -13.43 3.88
CA SER A 344 -9.12 -13.46 4.84
C SER A 344 -8.59 -13.39 6.28
N THR A 345 -9.39 -12.87 7.21
CA THR A 345 -8.98 -12.71 8.62
C THR A 345 -8.39 -14.00 9.18
N GLY A 346 -7.22 -13.86 9.80
CA GLY A 346 -6.46 -14.97 10.36
C GLY A 346 -5.56 -15.66 9.35
N HIS A 347 -5.78 -15.59 8.05
CA HIS A 347 -4.95 -16.29 7.05
C HIS A 347 -3.66 -15.54 6.71
N LEU A 348 -2.66 -16.28 6.25
CA LEU A 348 -1.41 -15.71 5.74
C LEU A 348 -1.58 -15.20 4.31
N TYR A 349 -0.91 -14.08 4.00
CA TYR A 349 -0.79 -13.61 2.63
C TYR A 349 0.01 -14.61 1.79
N TYR A 350 -0.33 -14.77 0.51
CA TYR A 350 0.23 -15.85 -0.31
C TYR A 350 1.77 -15.81 -0.42
N ARG A 351 2.38 -14.62 -0.37
CA ARG A 351 3.85 -14.45 -0.36
C ARG A 351 4.53 -15.10 0.86
N ALA A 352 3.80 -15.36 1.94
CA ALA A 352 4.31 -16.11 3.09
C ALA A 352 4.83 -17.50 2.69
N TYR A 353 4.28 -18.13 1.64
CA TYR A 353 4.66 -19.46 1.17
C TYR A 353 5.77 -19.46 0.11
N VAL A 354 6.21 -18.28 -0.33
CA VAL A 354 7.31 -18.10 -1.28
C VAL A 354 8.34 -17.10 -0.75
N PRO A 355 8.87 -17.32 0.47
CA PRO A 355 9.92 -16.45 1.01
C PRO A 355 11.21 -16.58 0.19
N ASP A 356 12.10 -15.60 0.32
CA ASP A 356 13.45 -15.68 -0.23
C ASP A 356 14.16 -16.93 0.34
N PRO A 357 14.62 -17.87 -0.51
CA PRO A 357 15.34 -19.06 -0.05
C PRO A 357 16.59 -18.76 0.78
N ALA A 358 17.23 -17.61 0.60
CA ALA A 358 18.39 -17.20 1.39
C ALA A 358 18.03 -17.04 2.88
N TRP A 359 16.78 -16.65 3.18
CA TRP A 359 16.30 -16.45 4.55
C TRP A 359 16.06 -17.76 5.30
N ALA A 360 16.11 -18.92 4.63
CA ALA A 360 16.05 -20.21 5.31
C ALA A 360 17.23 -20.40 6.27
N LYS A 361 18.38 -19.79 5.98
CA LYS A 361 19.61 -19.89 6.79
C LYS A 361 19.89 -18.59 7.55
N PRO A 362 20.40 -18.63 8.80
CA PRO A 362 20.70 -17.43 9.57
C PRO A 362 21.57 -16.42 8.83
N GLU A 363 22.56 -16.87 8.07
CA GLU A 363 23.53 -16.03 7.36
C GLU A 363 22.91 -15.18 6.25
N GLY A 364 21.81 -15.64 5.65
CA GLY A 364 21.14 -14.95 4.54
C GLY A 364 20.06 -13.97 5.00
N ARG A 365 19.79 -13.85 6.30
CA ARG A 365 18.67 -13.05 6.80
C ARG A 365 19.08 -11.61 7.11
N PRO A 366 18.19 -10.63 6.88
CA PRO A 366 18.41 -9.25 7.32
C PRO A 366 18.33 -9.07 8.85
N SER A 367 17.63 -9.98 9.54
CA SER A 367 17.51 -10.01 11.00
C SER A 367 17.29 -11.44 11.51
N GLN A 368 17.35 -11.65 12.83
CA GLN A 368 17.14 -12.98 13.45
C GLN A 368 15.84 -13.00 14.26
N PRO A 369 14.67 -13.12 13.61
CA PRO A 369 13.41 -13.38 14.31
C PRO A 369 13.40 -14.79 14.92
N TRP A 370 12.35 -15.09 15.68
CA TRP A 370 12.06 -16.46 16.10
C TRP A 370 11.79 -17.37 14.90
N GLU A 371 12.33 -18.57 14.95
CA GLU A 371 11.92 -19.69 14.11
C GLU A 371 10.92 -20.56 14.86
N LEU A 372 9.84 -20.97 14.21
CA LEU A 372 8.94 -22.01 14.66
C LEU A 372 9.17 -23.25 13.80
N ARG A 373 9.70 -24.32 14.40
CA ARG A 373 9.90 -25.61 13.72
C ARG A 373 8.76 -26.54 14.07
N LEU A 374 7.93 -26.85 13.07
CA LEU A 374 6.76 -27.71 13.22
C LEU A 374 7.06 -29.12 12.76
N THR A 375 6.60 -30.10 13.53
CA THR A 375 6.70 -31.52 13.21
C THR A 375 5.35 -32.20 13.41
N ARG A 376 5.01 -33.10 12.49
CA ARG A 376 3.85 -33.98 12.63
C ARG A 376 4.18 -35.09 13.62
N GLN A 377 3.30 -35.29 14.59
CA GLN A 377 3.41 -36.37 15.55
C GLN A 377 2.81 -37.67 15.00
N PRO A 378 3.27 -38.85 15.45
CA PRO A 378 2.76 -40.15 15.01
C PRO A 378 1.24 -40.31 15.16
N GLU A 379 0.68 -39.75 16.23
CA GLU A 379 -0.76 -39.72 16.53
C GLU A 379 -1.57 -38.73 15.68
N GLY A 380 -0.94 -38.05 14.71
CA GLY A 380 -1.58 -37.14 13.77
C GLY A 380 -1.62 -35.67 14.21
N GLY A 381 -1.19 -35.37 15.44
CA GLY A 381 -1.05 -34.00 15.95
C GLY A 381 0.13 -33.23 15.36
N VAL A 382 0.25 -31.96 15.72
CA VAL A 382 1.40 -31.10 15.38
C VAL A 382 2.04 -30.64 16.68
N SER A 383 3.37 -30.67 16.71
CA SER A 383 4.17 -30.09 17.80
C SER A 383 5.11 -29.03 17.22
N GLY A 384 5.43 -28.02 18.04
CA GLY A 384 6.35 -26.96 17.69
C GLY A 384 7.58 -26.92 18.58
N LYS A 385 8.64 -26.29 18.06
CA LYS A 385 9.80 -25.85 18.81
C LYS A 385 10.19 -24.45 18.34
N LEU A 386 10.40 -23.54 19.28
CA LEU A 386 10.91 -22.21 19.00
C LEU A 386 12.44 -22.25 18.99
N VAL A 387 13.07 -21.68 17.96
CA VAL A 387 14.52 -21.54 17.85
C VAL A 387 14.87 -20.08 17.60
N LEU A 388 15.75 -19.52 18.43
CA LEU A 388 16.30 -18.19 18.23
C LEU A 388 17.79 -18.32 17.93
N ASN A 389 18.22 -17.74 16.81
CA ASN A 389 19.65 -17.63 16.48
C ASN A 389 20.16 -16.29 16.97
N GLU A 390 21.07 -16.30 17.95
CA GLU A 390 21.66 -15.10 18.53
C GLU A 390 23.05 -14.88 17.93
N SER A 391 23.24 -13.72 17.31
CA SER A 391 24.51 -13.31 16.71
C SER A 391 25.55 -13.03 17.78
N VAL A 392 26.70 -13.68 17.65
CA VAL A 392 27.90 -13.48 18.46
C VAL A 392 28.97 -12.85 17.57
N TRP A 393 29.40 -11.65 17.92
CA TRP A 393 30.44 -10.90 17.21
C TRP A 393 31.76 -11.02 17.96
N ALA A 394 32.76 -11.62 17.33
CA ALA A 394 34.13 -11.60 17.83
C ALA A 394 34.84 -10.32 17.38
N ASP A 395 35.81 -9.85 18.17
CA ASP A 395 36.60 -8.67 17.85
C ASP A 395 37.31 -8.82 16.49
N GLY A 396 37.05 -7.88 15.58
CA GLY A 396 37.61 -7.88 14.23
C GLY A 396 36.94 -8.83 13.22
N ALA A 397 35.90 -9.56 13.61
CA ALA A 397 35.19 -10.44 12.69
C ALA A 397 34.26 -9.65 11.74
N LEU A 398 34.32 -9.97 10.45
CA LEU A 398 33.43 -9.39 9.43
C LEU A 398 32.04 -10.01 9.42
N THR A 399 31.91 -11.25 9.91
CA THR A 399 30.65 -12.00 9.97
C THR A 399 30.42 -12.54 11.38
N PRO A 400 29.17 -12.50 11.88
CA PRO A 400 28.85 -13.08 13.17
C PRO A 400 28.89 -14.60 13.11
N THR A 401 29.12 -15.24 14.25
CA THR A 401 28.71 -16.63 14.47
C THR A 401 27.34 -16.64 15.15
N TYR A 402 26.65 -17.78 15.14
CA TYR A 402 25.32 -17.90 15.72
C TYR A 402 25.29 -18.95 16.83
N THR A 403 24.68 -18.58 17.95
CA THR A 403 24.31 -19.53 19.00
C THR A 403 22.81 -19.75 18.97
N GLN A 404 22.36 -20.96 19.31
CA GLN A 404 20.94 -21.30 19.28
C GLN A 404 20.38 -21.42 20.68
N ARG A 405 19.29 -20.71 20.93
CA ARG A 405 18.40 -20.96 22.06
C ARG A 405 17.16 -21.67 21.56
N GLN A 406 16.75 -22.73 22.26
CA GLN A 406 15.57 -23.52 21.91
C GLN A 406 14.59 -23.53 23.07
N ILE A 407 13.29 -23.43 22.75
CA ILE A 407 12.19 -23.57 23.70
C ILE A 407 11.19 -24.56 23.11
N ASP A 408 10.83 -25.58 23.88
CA ASP A 408 9.77 -26.49 23.48
C ASP A 408 8.43 -25.77 23.49
N ALA A 409 7.70 -25.85 22.40
CA ALA A 409 6.41 -25.20 22.22
C ALA A 409 5.43 -26.21 21.62
N PRO A 410 5.05 -27.27 22.37
CA PRO A 410 4.33 -28.41 21.81
C PRO A 410 2.90 -28.10 21.38
N THR A 411 2.35 -26.96 21.82
CA THR A 411 0.99 -26.54 21.50
C THR A 411 0.96 -25.07 21.06
N PRO A 412 -0.12 -24.63 20.39
CA PRO A 412 -0.28 -23.24 19.97
C PRO A 412 -0.22 -22.26 21.15
N GLU A 413 -0.82 -22.65 22.28
CA GLU A 413 -0.82 -21.86 23.52
C GLU A 413 0.55 -21.82 24.19
N ALA A 414 1.29 -22.94 24.22
CA ALA A 414 2.65 -22.96 24.75
C ALA A 414 3.59 -22.05 23.93
N MET A 415 3.45 -22.05 22.61
CA MET A 415 4.17 -21.12 21.73
C MET A 415 3.84 -19.65 22.06
N ARG A 416 2.56 -19.30 22.16
CA ARG A 416 2.11 -17.94 22.49
C ARG A 416 2.68 -17.46 23.82
N LEU A 417 2.60 -18.31 24.86
CA LEU A 417 3.14 -18.00 26.19
C LEU A 417 4.66 -17.80 26.15
N ALA A 418 5.39 -18.71 25.51
CA ALA A 418 6.85 -18.62 25.41
C ALA A 418 7.32 -17.32 24.71
N LEU A 419 6.64 -16.91 23.63
CA LEU A 419 6.94 -15.66 22.93
C LEU A 419 6.63 -14.41 23.77
N ALA A 420 5.51 -14.43 24.51
CA ALA A 420 5.14 -13.34 25.42
C ALA A 420 6.11 -13.22 26.61
N GLU A 421 6.51 -14.35 27.20
CA GLU A 421 7.51 -14.40 28.27
C GLU A 421 8.87 -13.88 27.79
N ASP A 422 9.31 -14.24 26.58
CA ASP A 422 10.55 -13.72 26.00
C ASP A 422 10.50 -12.20 25.77
N ALA A 423 9.40 -11.71 25.19
CA ALA A 423 9.20 -10.28 24.94
C ALA A 423 9.24 -9.49 26.26
N LYS A 424 8.56 -9.98 27.30
CA LYS A 424 8.59 -9.39 28.64
C LYS A 424 10.00 -9.41 29.25
N ALA A 425 10.68 -10.56 29.22
CA ALA A 425 12.04 -10.68 29.76
C ALA A 425 13.04 -9.75 29.06
N ARG A 426 12.91 -9.56 27.74
CA ARG A 426 13.71 -8.59 26.98
C ARG A 426 13.45 -7.15 27.43
N GLN A 427 12.18 -6.79 27.57
CA GLN A 427 11.78 -5.47 28.06
C GLN A 427 12.33 -5.20 29.47
N GLU A 428 12.20 -6.16 30.40
CA GLU A 428 12.73 -6.06 31.77
C GLU A 428 14.27 -5.95 31.79
N ALA A 429 14.95 -6.60 30.84
CA ALA A 429 16.38 -6.51 30.66
C ALA A 429 16.85 -5.25 29.88
N GLY A 430 15.93 -4.35 29.50
CA GLY A 430 16.25 -3.16 28.70
C GLY A 430 16.75 -3.48 27.28
N LYS A 431 16.43 -4.66 26.76
CA LYS A 431 16.79 -5.09 25.40
C LYS A 431 15.69 -4.69 24.41
N SER A 432 16.09 -4.35 23.19
CA SER A 432 15.14 -4.13 22.09
C SER A 432 14.27 -5.37 21.85
N ALA A 433 13.02 -5.12 21.48
CA ALA A 433 12.12 -6.16 20.98
C ALA A 433 12.75 -6.85 19.76
N LEU A 434 12.47 -8.14 19.60
CA LEU A 434 12.79 -8.83 18.38
C LEU A 434 11.96 -8.29 17.22
N PRO A 435 12.41 -8.47 15.96
CA PRO A 435 11.59 -8.16 14.80
C PRO A 435 10.21 -8.83 14.91
N SER A 436 9.15 -8.11 14.54
CA SER A 436 7.77 -8.61 14.49
C SER A 436 7.55 -9.54 13.29
N ALA A 437 8.46 -10.50 13.10
CA ALA A 437 8.43 -11.53 12.08
C ALA A 437 8.57 -12.93 12.69
N LEU A 438 7.98 -13.94 12.05
CA LEU A 438 8.08 -15.35 12.43
C LEU A 438 8.48 -16.20 11.21
N LEU A 439 9.54 -17.01 11.35
CA LEU A 439 9.94 -17.96 10.29
C LEU A 439 9.44 -19.35 10.67
N VAL A 440 8.47 -19.88 9.95
CA VAL A 440 7.94 -21.22 10.18
C VAL A 440 8.62 -22.21 9.27
N PHE A 441 9.20 -23.27 9.84
CA PHE A 441 9.79 -24.39 9.12
C PHE A 441 8.91 -25.61 9.34
N THR A 442 8.47 -26.24 8.26
CA THR A 442 7.52 -27.36 8.33
C THR A 442 7.81 -28.42 7.28
N GLN A 443 7.35 -29.64 7.56
CA GLN A 443 7.38 -30.75 6.62
C GLN A 443 6.37 -30.53 5.46
N PRO A 444 6.64 -31.08 4.25
CA PRO A 444 5.79 -30.92 3.06
C PRO A 444 4.35 -31.40 3.26
N SER A 445 4.19 -32.45 4.06
CA SER A 445 2.92 -33.16 4.29
C SER A 445 2.06 -32.54 5.38
N LEU A 446 2.55 -31.54 6.11
CA LEU A 446 1.71 -30.80 7.05
C LEU A 446 0.62 -30.09 6.26
N THR A 447 -0.62 -30.12 6.76
CA THR A 447 -1.74 -29.49 6.06
C THR A 447 -1.82 -27.98 6.36
N TYR A 448 -2.48 -27.24 5.47
CA TYR A 448 -2.74 -25.83 5.60
C TYR A 448 -3.49 -25.48 6.89
N GLY A 449 -4.53 -26.25 7.20
CA GLY A 449 -5.30 -26.09 8.43
C GLY A 449 -4.46 -26.33 9.67
N GLN A 450 -3.67 -27.42 9.69
CA GLN A 450 -2.78 -27.73 10.81
C GLN A 450 -1.73 -26.63 11.07
N LEU A 451 -1.11 -26.09 10.02
CA LEU A 451 -0.18 -24.96 10.16
C LEU A 451 -0.91 -23.75 10.75
N HIS A 452 -2.06 -23.42 10.18
CA HIS A 452 -2.84 -22.24 10.52
C HIS A 452 -3.35 -22.27 11.96
N ASP A 453 -3.96 -23.38 12.37
CA ASP A 453 -4.40 -23.62 13.75
C ASP A 453 -3.24 -23.46 14.74
N PHE A 454 -2.03 -23.86 14.33
CA PHE A 454 -0.85 -23.74 15.19
C PHE A 454 -0.40 -22.29 15.40
N ILE A 455 -0.45 -21.47 14.35
CA ILE A 455 0.04 -20.08 14.40
C ILE A 455 -1.04 -19.05 14.72
N ALA A 456 -2.33 -19.44 14.69
CA ALA A 456 -3.47 -18.56 14.93
C ALA A 456 -3.34 -17.68 16.20
N PRO A 457 -2.82 -18.17 17.35
CA PRO A 457 -2.72 -17.34 18.55
C PRO A 457 -1.71 -16.19 18.46
N VAL A 458 -0.82 -16.19 17.47
CA VAL A 458 0.27 -15.19 17.35
C VAL A 458 0.22 -14.40 16.05
N ILE A 459 -0.56 -14.82 15.06
CA ILE A 459 -0.59 -14.18 13.73
C ILE A 459 -0.92 -12.68 13.76
N GLY A 460 -1.75 -12.23 14.71
CA GLY A 460 -2.07 -10.80 14.87
C GLY A 460 -0.95 -9.98 15.53
N ALA A 461 -0.04 -10.62 16.27
CA ALA A 461 1.08 -9.96 16.94
C ALA A 461 2.35 -9.90 16.07
N TYR A 462 2.46 -10.78 15.08
CA TYR A 462 3.59 -10.84 14.15
C TYR A 462 3.13 -10.32 12.78
N GLY A 463 3.55 -9.11 12.44
CA GLY A 463 3.18 -8.44 11.18
C GLY A 463 3.62 -9.18 9.92
N THR A 464 4.61 -10.08 10.04
CA THR A 464 5.11 -10.89 8.92
C THR A 464 5.34 -12.33 9.33
N VAL A 465 4.85 -13.29 8.54
CA VAL A 465 5.15 -14.72 8.71
C VAL A 465 5.65 -15.29 7.39
N HIS A 466 6.74 -16.05 7.43
CA HIS A 466 7.28 -16.77 6.28
C HIS A 466 7.27 -18.26 6.55
N VAL A 467 6.93 -19.06 5.54
CA VAL A 467 6.78 -20.52 5.65
C VAL A 467 7.79 -21.18 4.71
N PHE A 468 8.74 -21.90 5.30
CA PHE A 468 9.73 -22.73 4.63
C PHE A 468 9.29 -24.20 4.71
N VAL A 469 9.32 -24.86 3.56
CA VAL A 469 8.96 -26.28 3.42
C VAL A 469 10.25 -27.07 3.28
N GLU A 470 10.61 -27.84 4.31
CA GLU A 470 11.87 -28.59 4.44
C GLU A 470 11.68 -30.11 4.38
#